data_AF-A0A183C5A7-F1
#
_entry.id   AF-A0A183C5A7-F1
#
_cell.length_a   1.000
_cell.length_b   1.000
_cell.length_c   1.000
_cell.angle_alpha   90.00
_cell.angle_beta   90.00
_cell.angle_gamma   90.00
#
_symmetry.space_group_name_H-M   'P 1'
#
loop_
_entity.id
_entity.type
_entity.pdbx_description
1 polymer ?
#
loop_
_entity_poly.entity_id
_entity_poly.type
_entity_poly.pdbx_seq_one_letter_code
_entity_poly.pdbx_strand_id
1 'polypeptide(L)'
;MAQYDATIQEQLSKGIIEEAEKGSDTLEHFIPHQGVLAKGKKLRVVYDASAHTRGTNSLNDCLFRGPVILPDLMDSVGSRLECDSQRIGGVALRGQCPSWV
;
A
#
# COMPACT_ATOMS: atom_id res chain seq x y z
N MET A 1 -16.44 17.66 -11.75
CA MET A 1 -15.00 17.89 -12.00
C MET A 1 -14.41 18.99 -11.14
N ALA A 2 -15.07 20.14 -10.93
CA ALA A 2 -14.52 21.24 -10.13
C ALA A 2 -14.03 20.87 -8.71
N GLN A 3 -14.76 20.01 -7.97
CA GLN A 3 -14.33 19.58 -6.63
C GLN A 3 -13.11 18.64 -6.64
N TYR A 4 -12.94 17.89 -7.72
CA TYR A 4 -11.79 16.97 -7.89
C TYR A 4 -10.53 17.78 -8.16
N ASP A 5 -10.61 18.69 -9.13
CA ASP A 5 -9.54 19.63 -9.45
C ASP A 5 -9.15 20.50 -8.25
N ALA A 6 -10.13 21.05 -7.53
CA ALA A 6 -9.88 21.81 -6.30
C ALA A 6 -9.12 21.01 -5.23
N THR A 7 -9.35 19.69 -5.14
CA THR A 7 -8.63 18.84 -4.19
C THR A 7 -7.18 18.64 -4.61
N ILE A 8 -6.92 18.49 -5.92
CA ILE A 8 -5.56 18.37 -6.46
C ILE A 8 -4.80 19.70 -6.30
N GLN A 9 -5.43 20.82 -6.64
CA GLN A 9 -4.85 22.15 -6.46
C GLN A 9 -4.54 22.44 -4.99
N GLU A 10 -5.42 22.03 -4.06
CA GLU A 10 -5.14 22.14 -2.63
C GLU A 10 -3.92 21.32 -2.22
N GLN A 11 -3.78 20.09 -2.71
CA GLN A 11 -2.60 19.24 -2.43
C GLN A 11 -1.31 19.87 -2.99
N LEU A 12 -1.38 20.45 -4.19
CA LEU A 12 -0.27 21.18 -4.80
C LEU A 12 0.13 22.38 -3.94
N SER A 13 -0.84 23.18 -3.49
CA SER A 13 -0.60 24.35 -2.63
C SER A 13 0.01 23.99 -1.26
N LYS A 14 -0.23 22.77 -0.78
CA LYS A 14 0.32 22.25 0.47
C LYS A 14 1.69 21.59 0.29
N GLY A 15 2.18 21.48 -0.94
CA GLY A 15 3.43 20.76 -1.25
C GLY A 15 3.34 19.25 -1.00
N ILE A 16 2.13 18.67 -1.07
CA ILE A 16 1.94 17.21 -0.96
C ILE A 16 2.27 16.52 -2.29
N ILE A 17 1.98 17.21 -3.39
CA ILE A 17 2.27 16.77 -4.76
C ILE A 17 3.10 17.84 -5.46
N GLU A 18 3.87 17.42 -6.47
CA GLU A 18 4.70 18.28 -7.32
C GLU A 18 4.42 18.01 -8.79
N GLU A 19 4.80 18.96 -9.66
CA GLU A 19 4.72 18.74 -11.10
C GLU A 19 5.84 17.79 -11.54
N ALA A 20 5.46 16.72 -12.23
CA ALA A 20 6.41 15.76 -12.77
C ALA A 20 7.21 16.38 -13.94
N GLU A 21 8.53 16.19 -13.93
CA GLU A 21 9.40 16.58 -15.04
C GLU A 21 9.03 15.78 -16.30
N LYS A 22 8.75 16.48 -17.41
CA LYS A 22 8.46 15.83 -18.70
C LYS A 22 9.77 15.50 -19.41
N GLY A 23 9.97 14.24 -19.77
CA GLY A 23 11.06 13.84 -20.66
C GLY A 23 12.33 13.39 -19.95
N SER A 24 12.19 12.79 -18.76
CA SER A 24 13.29 12.02 -18.20
C SER A 24 13.52 10.76 -19.05
N ASP A 25 14.77 10.38 -19.29
CA ASP A 25 15.14 9.09 -19.93
C ASP A 25 14.78 7.86 -19.06
N THR A 26 14.11 8.11 -17.93
CA THR A 26 13.69 7.12 -16.95
C THR A 26 12.26 6.65 -17.19
N LEU A 27 11.98 5.42 -16.74
CA LEU A 27 10.66 4.78 -16.84
C LEU A 27 9.63 5.57 -16.02
N GLU A 28 8.73 6.30 -16.70
CA GLU A 28 7.60 7.00 -16.08
C GLU A 28 6.48 6.00 -15.72
N HIS A 29 6.03 6.02 -14.46
CA HIS A 29 4.92 5.18 -13.98
C HIS A 29 3.76 6.05 -13.48
N PHE A 30 2.56 5.80 -14.00
CA PHE A 30 1.36 6.51 -13.61
C PHE A 30 0.54 5.68 -12.63
N ILE A 31 0.22 6.27 -11.48
CA ILE A 31 -0.65 5.64 -10.48
C ILE A 31 -2.10 6.00 -10.81
N PRO A 32 -2.99 5.01 -11.04
CA PRO A 32 -4.40 5.29 -11.25
C PRO A 32 -5.01 5.92 -9.99
N HIS A 33 -5.91 6.88 -10.18
CA HIS A 33 -6.56 7.60 -9.10
C HIS A 33 -8.08 7.63 -9.27
N GLN A 34 -8.81 7.66 -8.15
CA GLN A 34 -10.27 7.71 -8.13
C GLN A 34 -10.79 8.69 -7.08
N GLY A 35 -11.78 9.51 -7.47
CA GLY A 35 -12.53 10.34 -6.53
C GLY A 35 -13.60 9.53 -5.81
N VAL A 36 -13.47 9.37 -4.48
CA VAL A 36 -14.45 8.69 -3.65
C VAL A 36 -15.26 9.73 -2.87
N LEU A 37 -16.58 9.71 -3.06
CA LEU A 37 -17.53 10.57 -2.36
C LEU A 37 -18.29 9.76 -1.31
N ALA A 38 -18.06 10.06 -0.03
CA ALA A 38 -18.87 9.51 1.06
C ALA A 38 -19.99 10.49 1.43
N LYS A 39 -21.18 9.96 1.77
CA LYS A 39 -22.35 10.77 2.16
C LYS A 39 -21.97 11.74 3.30
N GLY A 40 -22.17 13.03 3.08
CA GLY A 40 -21.91 14.08 4.07
C GLY A 40 -20.44 14.41 4.32
N LYS A 41 -19.50 13.89 3.52
CA LYS A 41 -18.06 14.17 3.65
C LYS A 41 -17.49 14.82 2.40
N LYS A 42 -16.35 15.48 2.56
CA LYS A 42 -15.55 16.02 1.45
C LYS A 42 -15.09 14.87 0.53
N LEU A 43 -15.03 15.15 -0.77
CA LEU A 43 -14.44 14.28 -1.79
C LEU A 43 -12.99 13.94 -1.41
N ARG A 44 -12.60 12.67 -1.55
CA ARG A 44 -11.22 12.20 -1.35
C ARG A 44 -10.70 11.61 -2.64
N VAL A 45 -9.46 11.93 -3.00
CA VAL A 45 -8.75 11.29 -4.11
C VAL A 45 -7.96 10.12 -3.54
N VAL A 46 -8.23 8.93 -4.06
CA VAL A 46 -7.54 7.69 -3.68
C VAL A 46 -6.60 7.30 -4.81
N TYR A 47 -5.35 7.01 -4.48
CA TYR A 47 -4.33 6.55 -5.43
C TYR A 47 -4.12 5.05 -5.23
N ASP A 48 -4.29 4.26 -6.29
CA ASP A 48 -4.13 2.82 -6.23
C ASP A 48 -2.69 2.42 -6.58
N ALA A 49 -1.85 2.34 -5.54
CA ALA A 49 -0.45 1.92 -5.63
C ALA A 49 -0.25 0.42 -5.91
N SER A 50 -1.33 -0.37 -5.91
CA SER A 50 -1.29 -1.80 -6.25
C SER A 50 -1.43 -2.06 -7.75
N ALA A 51 -1.87 -1.06 -8.51
CA ALA A 51 -2.00 -1.18 -9.95
C ALA A 51 -0.64 -1.43 -10.59
N HIS A 52 -0.60 -2.41 -11.49
CA HIS A 52 0.58 -2.74 -12.26
C HIS A 52 0.18 -3.25 -13.64
N THR A 53 1.05 -3.04 -14.63
CA THR A 53 0.92 -3.65 -15.96
C THR A 53 1.30 -5.13 -15.86
N ARG A 54 0.81 -5.96 -16.79
CA ARG A 54 1.19 -7.39 -16.83
C ARG A 54 2.70 -7.52 -16.98
N GLY A 55 3.34 -8.23 -16.05
CA GLY A 55 4.79 -8.47 -16.05
C GLY A 55 5.63 -7.37 -15.41
N THR A 56 5.03 -6.34 -14.81
CA THR A 56 5.73 -5.29 -14.06
C THR A 56 5.35 -5.35 -12.58
N ASN A 57 6.27 -4.92 -11.71
CA ASN A 57 6.01 -4.78 -10.27
C ASN A 57 5.07 -3.59 -9.99
N SER A 58 4.24 -3.68 -8.94
CA SER A 58 3.48 -2.53 -8.44
C SER A 58 4.36 -1.62 -7.59
N LEU A 59 3.90 -0.39 -7.33
CA LEU A 59 4.62 0.52 -6.44
C LEU A 59 4.83 -0.10 -5.04
N ASN A 60 3.82 -0.80 -4.52
CA ASN A 60 3.90 -1.48 -3.24
C ASN A 60 4.99 -2.57 -3.18
N ASP A 61 5.29 -3.21 -4.31
CA ASP A 61 6.34 -4.25 -4.40
C ASP A 61 7.75 -3.66 -4.47
N CYS A 62 7.87 -2.45 -5.02
CA CYS A 62 9.14 -1.73 -5.13
C CYS A 62 9.54 -1.00 -3.84
N LEU A 63 8.57 -0.72 -2.95
CA LEU A 63 8.83 -0.06 -1.67
C LEU A 63 9.45 -1.02 -0.66
N PHE A 64 10.53 -0.56 0.00
CA PHE A 64 11.15 -1.33 1.07
C PHE A 64 10.19 -1.47 2.25
N ARG A 65 9.90 -2.71 2.65
CA ARG A 65 9.09 -2.98 3.84
C ARG A 65 9.89 -2.66 5.10
N GLY A 66 9.43 -1.68 5.86
CA GLY A 66 9.96 -1.38 7.18
C GLY A 66 9.75 -2.55 8.17
N PRO A 67 10.49 -2.56 9.30
CA PRO A 67 10.30 -3.55 10.35
C PRO A 67 8.87 -3.52 10.89
N VAL A 68 8.26 -4.70 11.04
CA VAL A 68 6.91 -4.84 11.56
C VAL A 68 6.97 -4.71 13.08
N ILE A 69 6.52 -3.58 13.62
CA ILE A 69 6.46 -3.29 15.08
C ILE A 69 5.19 -3.84 15.77
N LEU A 70 4.29 -4.45 14.99
CA LEU A 70 3.06 -5.05 15.50
C LEU A 70 3.27 -6.17 16.55
N PRO A 71 4.25 -7.08 16.42
CA PRO A 71 4.51 -8.10 17.45
C PRO A 71 4.89 -7.49 18.80
N ASP A 72 5.72 -6.43 18.85
CA ASP A 72 6.10 -5.75 20.11
C ASP A 72 4.89 -5.15 20.84
N LEU A 73 3.85 -4.73 20.12
CA LEU A 73 2.63 -4.21 20.72
C LEU A 73 1.75 -5.33 21.30
N MET A 74 1.74 -6.49 20.65
CA MET A 74 0.98 -7.67 21.10
C MET A 74 1.56 -8.31 22.37
N ASP A 75 2.85 -8.14 22.66
CA ASP A 75 3.45 -8.61 23.91
C ASP A 75 2.96 -7.82 25.15
N SER A 76 2.52 -6.57 24.97
CA SER A 76 1.99 -5.74 26.07
C SER A 76 0.51 -6.01 26.40
N VAL A 77 -0.22 -6.62 25.47
CA VAL A 77 -1.64 -6.98 25.64
C VAL A 77 -1.71 -8.48 25.50
N GLY A 78 -1.68 -9.20 26.63
CA GLY A 78 -1.69 -10.66 26.71
C GLY A 78 -2.92 -11.34 26.08
N SER A 79 -3.05 -11.28 24.76
CA SER A 79 -3.94 -12.09 23.96
C SER A 79 -3.11 -12.80 22.92
N ARG A 80 -2.69 -14.00 23.32
CA ARG A 80 -2.27 -15.11 22.48
C ARG A 80 -3.28 -15.29 21.33
N LEU A 81 -3.05 -14.61 20.22
CA LEU A 81 -3.66 -14.98 18.96
C LEU A 81 -2.89 -16.20 18.47
N GLU A 82 -3.34 -17.37 18.93
CA GLU A 82 -3.07 -18.60 18.19
C GLU A 82 -3.59 -18.38 16.78
N CYS A 83 -2.65 -18.20 15.85
CA CYS A 83 -2.89 -18.34 14.44
C CYS A 83 -3.27 -19.80 14.21
N ASP A 84 -4.54 -20.12 14.44
CA ASP A 84 -5.13 -21.36 13.98
C ASP A 84 -5.14 -21.28 12.46
N SER A 85 -4.04 -21.78 11.87
CA SER A 85 -3.93 -22.07 10.46
C SER A 85 -5.02 -23.09 10.13
N GLN A 86 -6.24 -22.60 9.85
CA GLN A 86 -7.26 -23.39 9.19
C GLN A 86 -6.79 -23.62 7.76
N ARG A 87 -6.13 -24.77 7.65
CA ARG A 87 -5.80 -25.51 6.45
C ARG A 87 -7.01 -25.57 5.51
N ILE A 88 -7.07 -24.69 4.52
CA ILE A 88 -7.93 -24.86 3.35
C ILE A 88 -7.04 -25.28 2.18
N GLY A 89 -7.19 -26.52 1.72
CA GLY A 89 -6.63 -27.00 0.45
C GLY A 89 -5.14 -27.33 0.49
N GLY A 90 -4.81 -28.62 0.43
CA GLY A 90 -3.49 -29.15 0.73
C GLY A 90 -2.36 -28.71 -0.19
N VAL A 91 -1.27 -28.26 0.43
CA VAL A 91 0.11 -28.74 0.20
C VAL A 91 0.82 -28.68 1.55
N ALA A 92 1.19 -29.84 2.08
CA ALA A 92 2.05 -29.93 3.25
C ALA A 92 3.49 -29.61 2.82
N LEU A 93 3.94 -28.37 3.01
CA LEU A 93 5.38 -28.11 2.99
C LEU A 93 5.93 -28.56 4.34
N ARG A 94 6.60 -29.72 4.32
CA ARG A 94 7.31 -30.28 5.47
C ARG A 94 8.17 -29.17 6.09
N GLY A 95 7.96 -28.97 7.39
CA GLY A 95 8.86 -28.19 8.21
C GLY A 95 10.29 -28.68 8.05
N GLN A 96 11.18 -27.70 7.94
CA GLN A 96 12.58 -27.79 8.32
C GLN A 96 12.97 -26.40 8.78
N CYS A 97 12.70 -26.14 10.06
CA CYS A 97 13.57 -25.29 10.84
C CYS A 97 14.68 -26.19 11.39
N PRO A 98 15.95 -25.94 11.06
CA PRO A 98 17.04 -26.25 11.96
C PRO A 98 17.77 -24.98 12.40
N SER A 99 17.80 -24.81 13.73
CA SER A 99 18.82 -24.14 14.54
C SER A 99 19.23 -22.70 14.17
N TRP A 100 18.71 -21.75 14.92
CA TRP A 100 19.56 -20.67 15.43
C TRP A 100 20.23 -21.22 16.71
N VAL A 101 21.55 -20.98 16.82
CA VAL A 101 22.52 -21.46 17.83
C VAL A 101 21.95 -21.52 19.25
#